data_AF-A0A954WI91-F1
#
_entry.id   AF-A0A954WI91-F1
#
_cell.length_a   1.000
_cell.length_b   1.000
_cell.length_c   1.000
_cell.angle_alpha   90.00
_cell.angle_beta   90.00
_cell.angle_gamma   90.00
#
_symmetry.space_group_name_H-M   'P 1'
#
loop_
_entity.id
_entity.type
_entity.pdbx_description
1 polymer ?
#
loop_
_entity_poly.entity_id
_entity_poly.type
_entity_poly.pdbx_seq_one_letter_code
_entity_poly.pdbx_strand_id
1 'polypeptide(L)'
;FGPKLREYERQGDAISPVRRRRVFLRWVVLLAVMPLLAIVLPLASGAIRGDWNLAGGGVLLALFAFLWPAFFFLFGMLMYAGAWFEWQWFFRSRTMRHARGMFGDSGARSFYLIFGRVLMVGGAMFSLGSSLLIASGIMFGDAGPRNAAGNGPPARQRIRVAEQSVEQTRQLFEQNARPLAELARQMSDLRQRIERSPNDLKLREELTRVESRTPKLYADYRLFRDQWRQQVERLRVAVDAVGADSNVLDENRETPPELDFPESLVVAETDRFPVAEVRQATGKLANARRMVERIQAEPNGMPAAARARVLQDVAQQRDLLLSVEQRFGFRSPELDAFPAPEQLATQIAQRVDNRPSRLDNPNAVESVADSRPPRSSTTEPLIAPSTTPPRKPPGRGGVSLLARFDPEVQTLKGRVTLEQSTDGPALITESLAEHSLVYWNAPVLPPRYEIEADITRLEGDGALFLVLTFPGRAAALVLDGGDELGPRSGLVAVDRQVLSSPNYPTQLVTGKQFPTGQSVHILCSVEGPRLKLHINGQQVYQWEDALGRLSLPPFYRSEHRARLHIGSFQSRFRIESLTVRLN
;
A
#
# COMPACT_ATOMS: atom_id res chain seq x y z
N PHE A 1 -47.73 26.64 36.64
CA PHE A 1 -47.20 25.71 35.62
C PHE A 1 -46.74 24.42 36.27
N GLY A 2 -47.69 23.54 36.66
CA GLY A 2 -47.34 22.19 37.11
C GLY A 2 -46.98 21.31 35.90
N PRO A 3 -46.05 20.34 36.02
CA PRO A 3 -45.76 19.44 34.92
C PRO A 3 -47.02 18.64 34.61
N LYS A 4 -47.57 18.85 33.41
CA LYS A 4 -48.57 17.94 32.85
C LYS A 4 -47.92 16.56 32.78
N LEU A 5 -48.27 15.69 33.72
CA LEU A 5 -47.96 14.27 33.65
C LEU A 5 -48.49 13.77 32.31
N ARG A 6 -47.57 13.22 31.50
CA ARG A 6 -47.84 12.86 30.10
C ARG A 6 -48.89 11.76 30.07
N GLU A 7 -49.77 11.84 29.08
CA GLU A 7 -50.90 10.94 28.75
C GLU A 7 -50.55 9.44 28.80
N TYR A 8 -49.26 9.09 28.72
CA TYR A 8 -48.72 7.75 28.94
C TYR A 8 -48.97 7.14 30.33
N GLU A 9 -49.11 7.95 31.38
CA GLU A 9 -49.46 7.42 32.72
C GLU A 9 -50.91 6.94 32.82
N ARG A 10 -51.79 7.33 31.87
CA ARG A 10 -53.22 7.04 31.95
C ARG A 10 -53.68 5.78 31.24
N GLN A 11 -52.89 5.18 30.34
CA GLN A 11 -53.43 4.20 29.38
C GLN A 11 -52.69 2.87 29.18
N GLY A 12 -51.70 2.51 30.00
CA GLY A 12 -51.10 1.18 29.88
C GLY A 12 -50.47 0.70 31.17
N ASP A 13 -51.09 -0.31 31.78
CA ASP A 13 -50.60 -1.15 32.88
C ASP A 13 -49.51 -0.50 33.75
N ALA A 14 -49.91 0.00 34.91
CA ALA A 14 -49.01 0.40 35.98
C ALA A 14 -48.24 -0.82 36.51
N ILE A 15 -47.33 -1.35 35.69
CA ILE A 15 -46.30 -2.29 36.09
C ILE A 15 -45.51 -1.57 37.17
N SER A 16 -45.75 -1.97 38.42
CA SER A 16 -45.15 -1.34 39.58
C SER A 16 -43.64 -1.22 39.39
N PRO A 17 -43.02 -0.12 39.87
CA PRO A 17 -41.56 0.05 39.80
C PRO A 17 -40.79 -1.17 40.32
N VAL A 18 -41.37 -1.89 41.29
CA VAL A 18 -40.88 -3.15 41.84
C VAL A 18 -40.80 -4.26 40.78
N ARG A 19 -41.85 -4.44 39.97
CA ARG A 19 -41.87 -5.46 38.90
C ARG A 19 -40.87 -5.10 37.80
N ARG A 20 -40.73 -3.81 37.45
CA ARG A 20 -39.73 -3.33 36.48
C ARG A 20 -38.31 -3.64 36.93
N ARG A 21 -38.00 -3.34 38.20
CA ARG A 21 -36.69 -3.63 38.81
C ARG A 21 -36.41 -5.13 38.85
N ARG A 22 -37.40 -5.96 39.22
CA ARG A 22 -37.24 -7.42 39.29
C ARG A 22 -36.93 -8.04 37.92
N VAL A 23 -37.60 -7.59 36.86
CA VAL A 23 -37.31 -8.06 35.49
C VAL A 23 -35.91 -7.65 35.05
N PHE A 24 -35.52 -6.40 35.34
CA PHE A 24 -34.18 -5.92 35.00
C PHE A 24 -33.08 -6.68 35.75
N LEU A 25 -33.27 -6.98 37.03
CA LEU A 25 -32.33 -7.76 37.84
C LEU A 25 -32.07 -9.16 37.26
N ARG A 26 -33.04 -9.78 36.59
CA ARG A 26 -32.82 -11.07 35.91
C ARG A 26 -31.76 -10.98 34.81
N TRP A 27 -31.74 -9.89 34.05
CA TRP A 27 -30.71 -9.66 33.02
C TRP A 27 -29.34 -9.40 33.64
N VAL A 28 -29.28 -8.68 34.76
CA VAL A 28 -28.04 -8.46 35.51
C VAL A 28 -27.48 -9.78 36.07
N VAL A 29 -28.34 -10.62 36.64
CA VAL A 29 -27.94 -11.96 37.12
C VAL A 29 -27.44 -12.81 35.96
N LEU A 30 -28.14 -12.81 34.82
CA LEU A 30 -27.72 -13.57 33.64
C LEU A 30 -26.31 -13.12 33.16
N LEU A 31 -26.07 -11.80 33.10
CA LEU A 31 -24.76 -11.25 32.75
C LEU A 31 -23.64 -11.70 33.70
N ALA A 32 -23.93 -11.85 35.00
CA ALA A 32 -22.96 -12.33 35.98
C ALA A 32 -22.70 -13.84 35.88
N VAL A 33 -23.72 -14.63 35.52
CA VAL A 33 -23.62 -16.10 35.38
C VAL A 33 -22.81 -16.51 34.15
N MET A 34 -22.90 -15.77 33.05
CA MET A 34 -22.21 -16.11 31.80
C MET A 34 -20.67 -16.24 31.93
N PRO A 35 -19.92 -15.28 32.50
CA PRO A 35 -18.47 -15.41 32.67
C PRO A 35 -18.11 -16.52 33.68
N LEU A 36 -18.95 -16.74 34.70
CA LEU A 36 -18.80 -17.86 35.62
C LEU A 36 -18.86 -19.20 34.88
N LEU A 37 -19.82 -19.38 33.97
CA LEU A 37 -19.92 -20.59 33.16
C LEU A 37 -18.74 -20.74 32.17
N ALA A 38 -18.27 -19.63 31.59
CA ALA A 38 -17.08 -19.63 30.72
C ALA A 38 -15.81 -20.08 31.45
N ILE A 39 -15.74 -19.94 32.77
CA ILE A 39 -14.62 -20.40 33.60
C ILE A 39 -14.86 -21.83 34.10
N VAL A 40 -16.03 -22.08 34.68
CA VAL A 40 -16.33 -23.35 35.36
C VAL A 40 -16.40 -24.51 34.37
N LEU A 41 -16.97 -24.33 33.17
CA LEU A 41 -17.12 -25.42 32.20
C LEU A 41 -15.77 -25.94 31.68
N PRO A 42 -14.83 -25.10 31.18
CA PRO A 42 -13.52 -25.60 30.77
C PRO A 42 -12.70 -26.22 31.91
N LEU A 43 -12.78 -25.66 33.13
CA LEU A 43 -12.10 -26.21 34.30
C LEU A 43 -12.65 -27.58 34.69
N ALA A 44 -13.98 -27.74 34.71
CA ALA A 44 -14.61 -29.02 34.99
C ALA A 44 -14.25 -30.07 33.92
N SER A 45 -14.31 -29.70 32.63
CA SER A 45 -13.90 -30.58 31.53
C SER A 45 -12.43 -31.00 31.63
N GLY A 46 -11.54 -30.05 31.96
CA GLY A 46 -10.12 -30.33 32.15
C GLY A 46 -9.82 -31.20 33.37
N ALA A 47 -10.55 -30.99 34.48
CA ALA A 47 -10.43 -31.81 35.68
C ALA A 47 -10.88 -33.26 35.43
N ILE A 48 -11.98 -33.46 34.69
CA ILE A 48 -12.45 -34.80 34.27
C ILE A 48 -11.39 -35.48 33.40
N ARG A 49 -10.70 -34.72 32.54
CA ARG A 49 -9.68 -35.24 31.62
C ARG A 49 -8.30 -35.41 32.26
N GLY A 50 -8.04 -34.79 33.41
CA GLY A 50 -6.72 -34.76 34.05
C GLY A 50 -5.69 -33.86 33.36
N ASP A 51 -6.12 -32.92 32.49
CA ASP A 51 -5.21 -31.99 31.78
C ASP A 51 -5.51 -30.53 32.13
N TRP A 52 -4.79 -30.04 33.16
CA TRP A 52 -4.93 -28.67 33.66
C TRP A 52 -4.42 -27.61 32.68
N ASN A 53 -3.49 -27.95 31.77
CA ASN A 53 -2.97 -27.00 30.78
C ASN A 53 -4.01 -26.76 29.68
N LEU A 54 -4.67 -27.83 29.21
CA LEU A 54 -5.79 -27.72 28.28
C LEU A 54 -6.97 -27.00 28.92
N ALA A 55 -7.23 -27.24 30.21
CA ALA A 55 -8.23 -26.51 30.99
C ALA A 55 -7.93 -25.00 30.99
N GLY A 56 -6.70 -24.60 31.30
CA GLY A 56 -6.26 -23.21 31.33
C GLY A 56 -6.38 -22.52 29.96
N GLY A 57 -5.93 -23.17 28.89
CA GLY A 57 -6.11 -22.68 27.52
C GLY A 57 -7.59 -22.55 27.14
N GLY A 58 -8.41 -23.52 27.54
CA GLY A 58 -9.86 -23.51 27.38
C GLY A 58 -10.54 -22.33 28.06
N VAL A 59 -10.16 -22.00 29.31
CA VAL A 59 -10.67 -20.83 30.04
C VAL A 59 -10.32 -19.54 29.31
N LEU A 60 -9.07 -19.38 28.87
CA LEU A 60 -8.66 -18.17 28.14
C LEU A 60 -9.44 -17.99 26.84
N LEU A 61 -9.61 -19.08 26.07
CA LEU A 61 -10.39 -19.05 24.84
C LEU A 61 -11.88 -18.77 25.10
N ALA A 62 -12.46 -19.35 26.14
CA ALA A 62 -13.86 -19.12 26.52
C ALA A 62 -14.11 -17.68 27.00
N LEU A 63 -13.18 -17.11 27.77
CA LEU A 63 -13.25 -15.70 28.17
C LEU A 63 -13.11 -14.76 26.98
N PHE A 64 -12.21 -15.06 26.04
CA PHE A 64 -12.07 -14.28 24.81
C PHE A 64 -13.33 -14.35 23.95
N ALA A 65 -13.89 -15.56 23.77
CA ALA A 65 -15.15 -15.77 23.06
C ALA A 65 -16.36 -15.11 23.74
N PHE A 66 -16.30 -14.87 25.06
CA PHE A 66 -17.32 -14.16 25.83
C PHE A 66 -17.31 -12.64 25.64
N LEU A 67 -16.15 -12.01 25.35
CA LEU A 67 -16.04 -10.54 25.28
C LEU A 67 -16.99 -9.90 24.27
N TRP A 68 -17.06 -10.47 23.06
CA TRP A 68 -17.93 -9.95 22.00
C TRP A 68 -19.43 -10.06 22.35
N PRO A 69 -19.94 -11.24 22.75
CA PRO A 69 -21.31 -11.37 23.26
C PRO A 69 -21.63 -10.49 24.45
N ALA A 70 -20.69 -10.32 25.39
CA ALA A 70 -20.88 -9.47 26.56
C ALA A 70 -21.08 -8.00 26.16
N PHE A 71 -20.33 -7.52 25.16
CA PHE A 71 -20.52 -6.19 24.59
C PHE A 71 -21.93 -6.01 24.01
N PHE A 72 -22.40 -6.93 23.16
CA PHE A 72 -23.75 -6.87 22.60
C PHE A 72 -24.85 -6.99 23.66
N PHE A 73 -24.62 -7.82 24.68
CA PHE A 73 -25.54 -7.97 25.80
C PHE A 73 -25.66 -6.66 26.59
N LEU A 74 -24.53 -6.03 26.96
CA LEU A 74 -24.50 -4.76 27.66
C LEU A 74 -25.15 -3.64 26.84
N PHE A 75 -24.89 -3.60 25.53
CA PHE A 75 -25.52 -2.64 24.63
C PHE A 75 -27.04 -2.84 24.56
N GLY A 76 -27.49 -4.09 24.40
CA GLY A 76 -28.91 -4.45 24.46
C GLY A 76 -29.55 -4.11 25.81
N MET A 77 -28.84 -4.33 26.91
CA MET A 77 -29.28 -4.00 28.27
C MET A 77 -29.42 -2.49 28.47
N LEU A 78 -28.51 -1.68 27.92
CA LEU A 78 -28.57 -0.23 27.96
C LEU A 78 -29.80 0.29 27.20
N MET A 79 -30.03 -0.21 25.99
CA MET A 79 -31.20 0.14 25.18
C MET A 79 -32.50 -0.26 25.87
N TYR A 80 -32.54 -1.48 26.40
CA TYR A 80 -33.68 -2.02 27.13
C TYR A 80 -33.97 -1.18 28.38
N ALA A 81 -32.95 -0.87 29.19
CA ALA A 81 -33.08 -0.04 30.39
C ALA A 81 -33.54 1.39 30.05
N GLY A 82 -32.93 2.02 29.04
CA GLY A 82 -33.30 3.37 28.60
C GLY A 82 -34.77 3.47 28.20
N ALA A 83 -35.28 2.48 27.46
CA ALA A 83 -36.69 2.42 27.07
C ALA A 83 -37.64 1.98 28.20
N TRP A 84 -37.18 1.12 29.11
CA TRP A 84 -37.99 0.57 30.20
C TRP A 84 -38.16 1.55 31.38
N PHE A 85 -37.11 2.30 31.70
CA PHE A 85 -37.06 3.31 32.76
C PHE A 85 -37.20 4.75 32.25
N GLU A 86 -37.37 4.94 30.94
CA GLU A 86 -37.65 6.24 30.33
C GLU A 86 -36.57 7.31 30.61
N TRP A 87 -35.30 6.94 30.49
CA TRP A 87 -34.21 7.86 30.75
C TRP A 87 -34.24 9.07 29.80
N GLN A 88 -34.30 10.27 30.38
CA GLN A 88 -34.44 11.53 29.63
C GLN A 88 -33.36 11.71 28.55
N TRP A 89 -32.09 11.39 28.86
CA TRP A 89 -30.99 11.51 27.91
C TRP A 89 -31.13 10.54 26.73
N PHE A 90 -31.61 9.32 26.98
CA PHE A 90 -31.85 8.31 25.96
C PHE A 90 -32.96 8.76 25.00
N PHE A 91 -34.05 9.31 25.55
CA PHE A 91 -35.16 9.87 24.76
C PHE A 91 -34.82 11.15 23.99
N ARG A 92 -33.76 11.86 24.38
CA ARG A 92 -33.24 13.05 23.66
C ARG A 92 -32.19 12.70 22.60
N SER A 93 -31.71 11.47 22.55
CA SER A 93 -30.72 11.02 21.57
C SER A 93 -31.23 11.22 20.13
N ARG A 94 -30.29 11.40 19.17
CA ARG A 94 -30.62 11.59 17.74
C ARG A 94 -31.34 10.37 17.17
N THR A 95 -30.90 9.16 17.55
CA THR A 95 -31.48 7.89 17.12
C THR A 95 -32.91 7.70 17.64
N MET A 96 -33.17 7.99 18.91
CA MET A 96 -34.51 7.88 19.47
C MET A 96 -35.47 8.92 18.89
N ARG A 97 -35.00 10.14 18.58
CA ARG A 97 -35.80 11.14 17.85
C ARG A 97 -36.19 10.66 16.46
N HIS A 98 -35.28 9.99 15.75
CA HIS A 98 -35.57 9.44 14.43
C HIS A 98 -36.58 8.29 14.50
N ALA A 99 -36.42 7.36 15.45
CA ALA A 99 -37.36 6.26 15.69
C ALA A 99 -38.76 6.77 16.08
N ARG A 100 -38.83 7.83 16.91
CA ARG A 100 -40.10 8.49 17.27
C ARG A 100 -40.77 9.15 16.05
N GLY A 101 -39.98 9.72 15.14
CA GLY A 101 -40.49 10.26 13.88
C GLY A 101 -41.10 9.19 12.98
N MET A 102 -40.57 7.96 13.00
CA MET A 102 -41.07 6.85 12.17
C MET A 102 -42.24 6.08 12.79
N PHE A 103 -42.19 5.82 14.10
CA PHE A 103 -43.12 4.88 14.76
C PHE A 103 -43.99 5.52 15.86
N GLY A 104 -43.86 6.83 16.06
CA GLY A 104 -44.43 7.53 17.21
C GLY A 104 -43.74 7.15 18.54
N ASP A 105 -44.20 7.74 19.63
CA ASP A 105 -43.60 7.55 20.96
C ASP A 105 -43.74 6.10 21.46
N SER A 106 -44.91 5.48 21.20
CA SER A 106 -45.20 4.09 21.60
C SER A 106 -44.38 3.10 20.80
N GLY A 107 -44.38 3.28 19.48
CA GLY A 107 -43.68 2.37 18.57
C GLY A 107 -42.18 2.43 18.78
N ALA A 108 -41.60 3.62 18.98
CA ALA A 108 -40.18 3.76 19.30
C ALA A 108 -39.83 3.04 20.60
N ARG A 109 -40.61 3.22 21.67
CA ARG A 109 -40.37 2.51 22.95
C ARG A 109 -40.43 1.01 22.77
N SER A 110 -41.48 0.49 22.14
CA SER A 110 -41.66 -0.94 21.90
C SER A 110 -40.52 -1.51 21.05
N PHE A 111 -40.08 -0.78 20.03
CA PHE A 111 -38.93 -1.15 19.19
C PHE A 111 -37.67 -1.36 20.03
N TYR A 112 -37.28 -0.39 20.87
CA TYR A 112 -36.07 -0.52 21.70
C TYR A 112 -36.18 -1.61 22.77
N LEU A 113 -37.38 -1.87 23.30
CA LEU A 113 -37.61 -2.98 24.23
C LEU A 113 -37.44 -4.35 23.55
N ILE A 114 -37.99 -4.51 22.34
CA ILE A 114 -37.89 -5.75 21.57
C ILE A 114 -36.45 -5.94 21.11
N PHE A 115 -35.86 -4.92 20.50
CA PHE A 115 -34.51 -4.99 19.96
C PHE A 115 -33.46 -5.22 21.06
N GLY A 116 -33.57 -4.50 22.19
CA GLY A 116 -32.69 -4.73 23.34
C GLY A 116 -32.79 -6.15 23.87
N ARG A 117 -33.99 -6.74 23.90
CA ARG A 117 -34.17 -8.17 24.28
C ARG A 117 -33.55 -9.12 23.27
N VAL A 118 -33.70 -8.88 21.98
CA VAL A 118 -33.09 -9.73 20.93
C VAL A 118 -31.58 -9.74 21.07
N LEU A 119 -30.96 -8.58 21.28
CA LEU A 119 -29.50 -8.49 21.52
C LEU A 119 -29.07 -9.22 22.79
N MET A 120 -29.78 -9.03 23.91
CA MET A 120 -29.46 -9.71 25.17
C MET A 120 -29.62 -11.23 25.04
N VAL A 121 -30.70 -11.72 24.44
CA VAL A 121 -30.91 -13.17 24.25
C VAL A 121 -29.88 -13.76 23.28
N GLY A 122 -29.62 -13.08 22.16
CA GLY A 122 -28.61 -13.51 21.19
C GLY A 122 -27.20 -13.57 21.79
N GLY A 123 -26.79 -12.53 22.52
CA GLY A 123 -25.52 -12.52 23.25
C GLY A 123 -25.43 -13.62 24.30
N ALA A 124 -26.50 -13.85 25.07
CA ALA A 124 -26.55 -14.94 26.04
C ALA A 124 -26.40 -16.32 25.38
N MET A 125 -27.17 -16.59 24.33
CA MET A 125 -27.14 -17.87 23.61
C MET A 125 -25.78 -18.14 22.97
N PHE A 126 -25.16 -17.15 22.34
CA PHE A 126 -23.86 -17.33 21.71
C PHE A 126 -22.76 -17.62 22.74
N SER A 127 -22.75 -16.89 23.85
CA SER A 127 -21.76 -17.12 24.91
C SER A 127 -21.93 -18.48 25.59
N LEU A 128 -23.18 -18.91 25.87
CA LEU A 128 -23.44 -20.23 26.41
C LEU A 128 -23.05 -21.33 25.41
N GLY A 129 -23.42 -21.16 24.14
CA GLY A 129 -23.09 -22.09 23.06
C GLY A 129 -21.59 -22.24 22.83
N SER A 130 -20.85 -21.13 22.76
CA SER A 130 -19.38 -21.16 22.62
C SER A 130 -18.69 -21.79 23.83
N SER A 131 -19.14 -21.49 25.05
CA SER A 131 -18.59 -22.11 26.27
C SER A 131 -18.83 -23.63 26.29
N LEU A 132 -20.00 -24.08 25.86
CA LEU A 132 -20.32 -25.51 25.72
C LEU A 132 -19.50 -26.17 24.61
N LEU A 133 -19.32 -25.52 23.46
CA LEU A 133 -18.50 -26.04 22.35
C LEU A 133 -17.03 -26.16 22.76
N ILE A 134 -16.48 -25.18 23.48
CA ILE A 134 -15.10 -25.23 23.99
C ILE A 134 -14.98 -26.34 25.03
N ALA A 135 -15.89 -26.42 26.00
CA ALA A 135 -15.91 -27.49 27.00
C ALA A 135 -16.06 -28.89 26.36
N SER A 136 -16.87 -29.00 25.29
CA SER A 136 -17.03 -30.20 24.48
C SER A 136 -15.76 -30.52 23.69
N GLY A 137 -15.08 -29.53 23.11
CA GLY A 137 -13.78 -29.70 22.46
C GLY A 137 -12.69 -30.14 23.44
N ILE A 138 -12.77 -29.70 24.70
CA ILE A 138 -11.86 -30.16 25.75
C ILE A 138 -12.19 -31.59 26.18
N MET A 139 -13.46 -31.99 26.23
CA MET A 139 -13.83 -33.36 26.62
C MET A 139 -13.65 -34.38 25.48
N PHE A 140 -14.02 -34.02 24.25
CA PHE A 140 -14.11 -34.93 23.11
C PHE A 140 -13.14 -34.62 21.98
N GLY A 141 -12.53 -33.43 21.96
CA GLY A 141 -11.47 -33.15 21.01
C GLY A 141 -10.31 -34.09 21.31
N ASP A 142 -9.93 -34.89 20.32
CA ASP A 142 -8.73 -35.69 20.37
C ASP A 142 -7.59 -34.75 20.76
N ALA A 143 -7.11 -34.89 22.00
CA ALA A 143 -5.91 -34.19 22.39
C ALA A 143 -4.87 -34.72 21.42
N GLY A 144 -4.36 -33.85 20.55
CA GLY A 144 -3.21 -34.17 19.73
C GLY A 144 -2.22 -34.93 20.62
N PRO A 145 -1.82 -36.15 20.24
CA PRO A 145 -1.36 -37.14 21.18
C PRO A 145 -0.08 -36.65 21.86
N ARG A 146 -0.22 -36.12 23.08
CA ARG A 146 0.91 -35.94 23.99
C ARG A 146 1.22 -37.29 24.61
N ASN A 147 2.17 -37.94 23.95
CA ASN A 147 3.20 -38.85 24.46
C ASN A 147 3.31 -38.90 26.00
N ALA A 148 2.35 -39.53 26.66
CA ALA A 148 2.52 -40.12 27.97
C ALA A 148 2.26 -41.61 27.78
N ALA A 149 3.37 -42.35 27.59
CA ALA A 149 3.45 -43.80 27.44
C ALA A 149 2.77 -44.44 26.20
N GLY A 150 3.58 -44.67 25.15
CA GLY A 150 3.50 -45.93 24.40
C GLY A 150 2.82 -45.97 23.04
N ASN A 151 1.83 -45.12 22.73
CA ASN A 151 1.02 -45.29 21.51
C ASN A 151 0.99 -44.05 20.58
N GLY A 152 2.14 -43.40 20.38
CA GLY A 152 2.29 -42.53 19.21
C GLY A 152 2.20 -43.37 17.93
N PRO A 153 1.84 -42.79 16.76
CA PRO A 153 2.05 -43.47 15.49
C PRO A 153 3.50 -43.96 15.48
N PRO A 154 3.75 -45.23 15.13
CA PRO A 154 5.07 -45.85 15.26
C PRO A 154 6.11 -44.92 14.64
N ALA A 155 7.30 -44.83 15.23
CA ALA A 155 8.34 -43.88 14.81
C ALA A 155 8.54 -43.83 13.27
N ARG A 156 8.41 -44.99 12.62
CA ARG A 156 8.39 -45.15 11.16
C ARG A 156 7.32 -44.34 10.42
N GLN A 157 6.12 -44.20 10.97
CA GLN A 157 5.05 -43.38 10.39
C GLN A 157 5.37 -41.89 10.50
N ARG A 158 6.01 -41.43 11.58
CA ARG A 158 6.46 -40.03 11.70
C ARG A 158 7.54 -39.70 10.66
N ILE A 159 8.49 -40.63 10.47
CA ILE A 159 9.50 -40.53 9.41
C ILE A 159 8.82 -40.46 8.03
N ARG A 160 7.87 -41.36 7.72
CA ARG A 160 7.13 -41.32 6.44
C ARG A 160 6.39 -40.00 6.19
N VAL A 161 5.76 -39.42 7.20
CA VAL A 161 5.08 -38.11 7.06
C VAL A 161 6.09 -36.99 6.81
N ALA A 162 7.24 -37.03 7.50
CA ALA A 162 8.31 -36.08 7.26
C ALA A 162 8.93 -36.24 5.86
N GLU A 163 9.15 -37.47 5.40
CA GLU A 163 9.60 -37.80 4.04
C GLU A 163 8.63 -37.25 2.98
N GLN A 164 7.32 -37.45 3.15
CA GLN A 164 6.30 -36.88 2.26
C GLN A 164 6.32 -35.36 2.23
N SER A 165 6.54 -34.72 3.39
CA SER A 165 6.63 -33.25 3.47
C SER A 165 7.89 -32.71 2.80
N VAL A 166 9.03 -33.39 2.93
CA VAL A 166 10.27 -33.05 2.21
C VAL A 166 10.05 -33.16 0.71
N GLU A 167 9.44 -34.25 0.24
CA GLU A 167 9.21 -34.45 -1.20
C GLU A 167 8.22 -33.43 -1.79
N GLN A 168 7.15 -33.12 -1.06
CA GLN A 168 6.20 -32.08 -1.48
C GLN A 168 6.85 -30.69 -1.57
N THR A 169 7.65 -30.33 -0.57
CA THR A 169 8.36 -29.04 -0.57
C THR A 169 9.48 -28.98 -1.60
N ARG A 170 10.16 -30.11 -1.87
CA ARG A 170 11.11 -30.26 -2.98
C ARG A 170 10.42 -29.99 -4.33
N GLN A 171 9.26 -30.58 -4.59
CA GLN A 171 8.53 -30.34 -5.84
C GLN A 171 8.16 -28.87 -6.02
N LEU A 172 7.70 -28.20 -4.96
CA LEU A 172 7.43 -26.76 -4.99
C LEU A 172 8.71 -25.94 -5.24
N PHE A 173 9.81 -26.29 -4.58
CA PHE A 173 11.11 -25.67 -4.82
C PHE A 173 11.55 -25.83 -6.29
N GLU A 174 11.51 -27.04 -6.84
CA GLU A 174 11.89 -27.32 -8.23
C GLU A 174 10.99 -26.57 -9.23
N GLN A 175 9.67 -26.52 -9.00
CA GLN A 175 8.73 -25.76 -9.82
C GLN A 175 9.07 -24.26 -9.86
N ASN A 176 9.45 -23.68 -8.73
CA ASN A 176 9.82 -22.26 -8.63
C ASN A 176 11.25 -21.97 -9.10
N ALA A 177 12.15 -22.96 -9.07
CA ALA A 177 13.52 -22.82 -9.54
C ALA A 177 13.64 -22.87 -11.08
N ARG A 178 12.74 -23.59 -11.78
CA ARG A 178 12.76 -23.72 -13.25
C ARG A 178 12.70 -22.38 -14.01
N PRO A 179 11.79 -21.43 -13.70
CA PRO A 179 11.77 -20.12 -14.35
C PRO A 179 13.08 -19.34 -14.16
N LEU A 180 13.70 -19.46 -12.99
CA LEU A 180 14.98 -18.80 -12.70
C LEU A 180 16.13 -19.44 -13.51
N ALA A 181 16.12 -20.76 -13.66
CA ALA A 181 17.07 -21.50 -14.50
C ALA A 181 17.00 -21.07 -15.97
N GLU A 182 15.78 -20.99 -16.51
CA GLU A 182 15.55 -20.52 -17.88
C GLU A 182 16.01 -19.08 -18.06
N LEU A 183 15.68 -18.21 -17.10
CA LEU A 183 16.08 -16.81 -17.12
C LEU A 183 17.61 -16.66 -17.07
N ALA A 184 18.29 -17.45 -16.23
CA ALA A 184 19.76 -17.45 -16.16
C ALA A 184 20.40 -17.86 -17.49
N ARG A 185 19.84 -18.87 -18.18
CA ARG A 185 20.28 -19.26 -19.54
C ARG A 185 20.04 -18.14 -20.55
N GLN A 186 18.86 -17.51 -20.54
CA GLN A 186 18.55 -16.38 -21.41
C GLN A 186 19.50 -15.19 -21.18
N MET A 187 19.81 -14.85 -19.93
CA MET A 187 20.79 -13.80 -19.61
C MET A 187 22.18 -14.13 -20.13
N SER A 188 22.63 -15.38 -19.98
CA SER A 188 23.93 -15.83 -20.49
C SER A 188 24.00 -15.72 -22.02
N ASP A 189 22.97 -16.17 -22.74
CA ASP A 189 22.90 -16.05 -24.21
C ASP A 189 22.91 -14.58 -24.65
N LEU A 190 22.10 -13.73 -24.03
CA LEU A 190 22.04 -12.30 -24.34
C LEU A 190 23.39 -11.61 -24.10
N ARG A 191 24.08 -11.92 -22.99
CA ARG A 191 25.42 -11.40 -22.72
C ARG A 191 26.42 -11.82 -23.79
N GLN A 192 26.43 -13.09 -24.19
CA GLN A 192 27.31 -13.56 -25.27
C GLN A 192 27.00 -12.90 -26.61
N ARG A 193 25.73 -12.62 -26.91
CA ARG A 193 25.32 -11.88 -28.12
C ARG A 193 25.73 -10.41 -28.05
N ILE A 194 25.63 -9.77 -26.88
CA ILE A 194 26.12 -8.40 -26.66
C ILE A 194 27.64 -8.33 -26.79
N GLU A 195 28.39 -9.32 -26.32
CA GLU A 195 29.84 -9.37 -26.52
C GLU A 195 30.22 -9.38 -28.00
N ARG A 196 29.46 -10.08 -28.84
CA ARG A 196 29.65 -10.10 -30.31
C ARG A 196 29.19 -8.80 -30.98
N SER A 197 28.20 -8.14 -30.40
CA SER A 197 27.57 -6.92 -30.94
C SER A 197 27.42 -5.85 -29.83
N PRO A 198 28.53 -5.26 -29.35
CA PRO A 198 28.53 -4.43 -28.14
C PRO A 198 27.68 -3.16 -28.26
N ASN A 199 27.40 -2.72 -29.48
CA ASN A 199 26.65 -1.50 -29.79
C ASN A 199 25.17 -1.77 -30.15
N ASP A 200 24.69 -3.01 -30.05
CA ASP A 200 23.29 -3.32 -30.33
C ASP A 200 22.39 -2.94 -29.14
N LEU A 201 21.71 -1.79 -29.26
CA LEU A 201 20.82 -1.28 -28.23
C LEU A 201 19.60 -2.18 -28.00
N LYS A 202 19.14 -2.94 -29.00
CA LYS A 202 18.00 -3.85 -28.84
C LYS A 202 18.36 -5.03 -27.96
N LEU A 203 19.55 -5.61 -28.14
CA LEU A 203 20.04 -6.70 -27.28
C LEU A 203 20.21 -6.24 -25.84
N ARG A 204 20.75 -5.04 -25.62
CA ARG A 204 20.90 -4.46 -24.27
C ARG A 204 19.55 -4.15 -23.62
N GLU A 205 18.57 -3.69 -24.39
CA GLU A 205 17.20 -3.52 -23.92
C GLU A 205 16.57 -4.84 -23.51
N GLU A 206 16.72 -5.88 -24.34
CA GLU A 206 16.23 -7.22 -24.02
C GLU A 206 16.89 -7.76 -22.74
N LEU A 207 18.22 -7.63 -22.60
CA LEU A 207 18.92 -8.00 -21.37
C LEU A 207 18.39 -7.24 -20.15
N THR A 208 18.19 -5.93 -20.27
CA THR A 208 17.66 -5.10 -19.17
C THR A 208 16.25 -5.53 -18.76
N ARG A 209 15.38 -5.91 -19.72
CA ARG A 209 14.05 -6.45 -19.43
C ARG A 209 14.09 -7.82 -18.77
N VAL A 210 15.08 -8.65 -19.10
CA VAL A 210 15.27 -9.95 -18.46
C VAL A 210 15.81 -9.76 -17.03
N GLU A 211 16.84 -8.93 -16.87
CA GLU A 211 17.43 -8.59 -15.57
C GLU A 211 16.45 -7.94 -14.59
N SER A 212 15.44 -7.21 -15.09
CA SER A 212 14.41 -6.60 -14.23
C SER A 212 13.46 -7.61 -13.59
N ARG A 213 13.31 -8.81 -14.16
CA ARG A 213 12.46 -9.89 -13.62
C ARG A 213 13.20 -10.73 -12.57
N THR A 214 14.53 -10.77 -12.62
CA THR A 214 15.38 -11.61 -11.75
C THR A 214 15.14 -11.41 -10.25
N PRO A 215 15.03 -10.17 -9.70
CA PRO A 215 14.91 -9.99 -8.26
C PRO A 215 13.67 -10.65 -7.65
N LYS A 216 12.53 -10.62 -8.36
CA LYS A 216 11.28 -11.22 -7.89
C LYS A 216 11.40 -12.75 -7.87
N LEU A 217 11.81 -13.33 -8.99
CA LEU A 217 11.98 -14.78 -9.12
C LEU A 217 13.05 -15.31 -8.15
N TYR A 218 14.11 -14.55 -7.91
CA TYR A 218 15.14 -14.92 -6.93
C TYR A 218 14.63 -14.89 -5.48
N ALA A 219 13.76 -13.92 -5.14
CA ALA A 219 13.12 -13.86 -3.83
C ALA A 219 12.19 -15.06 -3.59
N ASP A 220 11.36 -15.41 -4.58
CA ASP A 220 10.48 -16.59 -4.52
C ASP A 220 11.31 -17.88 -4.39
N TYR A 221 12.33 -18.04 -5.25
CA TYR A 221 13.30 -19.14 -5.18
C TYR A 221 13.91 -19.29 -3.78
N ARG A 222 14.40 -18.20 -3.19
CA ARG A 222 15.02 -18.22 -1.85
C ARG A 222 14.03 -18.64 -0.77
N LEU A 223 12.79 -18.13 -0.82
CA LEU A 223 11.75 -18.51 0.14
C LEU A 223 11.48 -20.01 0.10
N PHE A 224 11.26 -20.59 -1.08
CA PHE A 224 10.98 -22.02 -1.22
C PHE A 224 12.19 -22.90 -0.90
N ARG A 225 13.41 -22.46 -1.24
CA ARG A 225 14.65 -23.13 -0.85
C ARG A 225 14.78 -23.22 0.67
N ASP A 226 14.52 -22.12 1.36
CA ASP A 226 14.63 -22.06 2.83
C ASP A 226 13.54 -22.93 3.50
N GLN A 227 12.32 -22.96 2.96
CA GLN A 227 11.24 -23.85 3.43
C GLN A 227 11.59 -25.33 3.25
N TRP A 228 12.11 -25.72 2.08
CA TRP A 228 12.54 -27.09 1.81
C TRP A 228 13.67 -27.51 2.76
N ARG A 229 14.71 -26.66 2.94
CA ARG A 229 15.80 -26.91 3.90
C ARG A 229 15.30 -27.12 5.33
N GLN A 230 14.29 -26.36 5.76
CA GLN A 230 13.68 -26.55 7.08
C GLN A 230 12.97 -27.91 7.21
N GLN A 231 12.31 -28.41 6.15
CA GLN A 231 11.72 -29.75 6.20
C GLN A 231 12.77 -30.86 6.20
N VAL A 232 13.84 -30.70 5.41
CA VAL A 232 14.99 -31.63 5.42
C VAL A 232 15.60 -31.71 6.82
N GLU A 233 15.78 -30.57 7.48
CA GLU A 233 16.30 -30.53 8.86
C GLU A 233 15.36 -31.21 9.86
N ARG A 234 14.04 -31.03 9.73
CA ARG A 234 13.06 -31.75 10.56
C ARG A 234 13.09 -33.25 10.34
N LEU A 235 13.25 -33.70 9.09
CA LEU A 235 13.41 -35.10 8.76
C LEU A 235 14.70 -35.65 9.38
N ARG A 236 15.82 -34.93 9.28
CA ARG A 236 17.10 -35.30 9.92
C ARG A 236 16.93 -35.56 11.41
N VAL A 237 16.35 -34.60 12.15
CA VAL A 237 16.11 -34.75 13.59
C VAL A 237 15.22 -35.96 13.90
N ALA A 238 14.21 -36.22 13.07
CA ALA A 238 13.31 -37.36 13.26
C ALA A 238 14.00 -38.71 12.99
N VAL A 239 14.88 -38.77 11.99
CA VAL A 239 15.67 -39.95 11.63
C VAL A 239 16.72 -40.24 12.71
N ASP A 240 17.47 -39.22 13.14
CA ASP A 240 18.49 -39.32 14.20
C ASP A 240 17.89 -39.80 15.54
N ALA A 241 16.71 -39.30 15.91
CA ALA A 241 16.04 -39.66 17.16
C ALA A 241 15.63 -41.15 17.21
N VAL A 242 15.50 -41.81 16.07
CA VAL A 242 15.04 -43.20 15.94
C VAL A 242 16.19 -44.15 15.58
N GLY A 243 17.35 -43.61 15.18
CA GLY A 243 18.45 -44.40 14.64
C GLY A 243 18.05 -45.16 13.38
N ALA A 244 17.25 -44.52 12.52
CA ALA A 244 16.83 -45.08 11.24
C ALA A 244 17.70 -44.53 10.10
N ASP A 245 17.61 -45.16 8.92
CA ASP A 245 18.13 -44.61 7.67
C ASP A 245 16.95 -44.08 6.83
N SER A 246 17.18 -43.03 6.04
CA SER A 246 16.17 -42.48 5.11
C SER A 246 16.83 -42.05 3.80
N ASN A 247 16.53 -42.76 2.71
CA ASN A 247 17.02 -42.40 1.37
C ASN A 247 16.59 -40.99 0.96
N VAL A 248 15.40 -40.55 1.40
CA VAL A 248 14.90 -39.19 1.12
C VAL A 248 15.81 -38.14 1.77
N LEU A 249 16.31 -38.40 2.98
CA LEU A 249 17.26 -37.49 3.63
C LEU A 249 18.58 -37.43 2.87
N ASP A 250 19.11 -38.57 2.43
CA ASP A 250 20.37 -38.65 1.68
C ASP A 250 20.26 -37.94 0.32
N GLU A 251 19.18 -38.16 -0.42
CA GLU A 251 18.92 -37.52 -1.73
C GLU A 251 18.68 -36.00 -1.63
N ASN A 252 18.22 -35.51 -0.48
CA ASN A 252 17.90 -34.09 -0.26
C ASN A 252 18.95 -33.36 0.59
N ARG A 253 20.10 -33.98 0.86
CA ARG A 253 21.16 -33.39 1.68
C ARG A 253 21.78 -32.15 1.04
N GLU A 254 21.85 -32.15 -0.29
CA GLU A 254 22.43 -31.07 -1.08
C GLU A 254 21.40 -30.51 -2.06
N THR A 255 21.49 -29.20 -2.32
CA THR A 255 20.69 -28.58 -3.39
C THR A 255 21.21 -29.09 -4.73
N PRO A 256 20.36 -29.59 -5.65
CA PRO A 256 20.82 -30.01 -6.97
C PRO A 256 21.65 -28.89 -7.62
N PRO A 257 22.85 -29.16 -8.14
CA PRO A 257 23.74 -28.12 -8.66
C PRO A 257 23.10 -27.26 -9.76
N GLU A 258 22.19 -27.85 -10.54
CA GLU A 258 21.42 -27.18 -11.59
C GLU A 258 20.41 -26.13 -11.06
N LEU A 259 20.08 -26.21 -9.77
CA LEU A 259 19.12 -25.35 -9.07
C LEU A 259 19.79 -24.51 -7.98
N ASP A 260 21.12 -24.50 -7.90
CA ASP A 260 21.85 -23.64 -6.97
C ASP A 260 22.26 -22.34 -7.68
N PHE A 261 21.48 -21.29 -7.43
CA PHE A 261 21.69 -19.99 -8.07
C PHE A 261 22.42 -19.03 -7.11
N PRO A 262 23.59 -18.50 -7.51
CA PRO A 262 24.32 -17.57 -6.68
C PRO A 262 23.57 -16.24 -6.55
N GLU A 263 23.78 -15.53 -5.44
CA GLU A 263 23.16 -14.22 -5.20
C GLU A 263 23.60 -13.18 -6.24
N SER A 264 24.77 -13.38 -6.86
CA SER A 264 25.29 -12.58 -7.98
C SER A 264 24.43 -12.64 -9.25
N LEU A 265 23.47 -13.58 -9.33
CA LEU A 265 22.49 -13.59 -10.42
C LEU A 265 21.57 -12.34 -10.34
N VAL A 266 21.35 -11.81 -9.14
CA VAL A 266 20.60 -10.57 -8.93
C VAL A 266 21.53 -9.39 -9.22
N VAL A 267 21.43 -8.86 -10.44
CA VAL A 267 22.17 -7.66 -10.84
C VAL A 267 21.60 -6.45 -10.12
N ALA A 268 22.46 -5.72 -9.41
CA ALA A 268 22.09 -4.47 -8.76
C ALA A 268 21.56 -3.48 -9.82
N GLU A 269 20.53 -2.72 -9.47
CA GLU A 269 19.90 -1.76 -10.38
C GLU A 269 20.90 -0.76 -10.95
N THR A 270 21.90 -0.37 -10.14
CA THR A 270 22.98 0.53 -10.56
C THR A 270 23.84 -0.04 -11.68
N ASP A 271 23.97 -1.35 -11.80
CA ASP A 271 24.83 -2.03 -12.78
C ASP A 271 24.09 -2.41 -14.07
N ARG A 272 22.82 -2.01 -14.20
CA ARG A 272 22.04 -2.22 -15.42
C ARG A 272 22.40 -1.18 -16.47
N PHE A 273 22.27 -1.58 -17.73
CA PHE A 273 22.48 -0.67 -18.85
C PHE A 273 21.36 0.37 -18.90
N PRO A 274 21.65 1.69 -18.92
CA PRO A 274 20.65 2.75 -18.86
C PRO A 274 20.04 3.00 -20.26
N VAL A 275 19.22 2.06 -20.74
CA VAL A 275 18.67 2.04 -22.12
C VAL A 275 17.88 3.31 -22.43
N ALA A 276 17.07 3.78 -21.49
CA ALA A 276 16.18 4.92 -21.70
C ALA A 276 16.97 6.22 -21.84
N GLU A 277 17.96 6.41 -20.97
CA GLU A 277 18.88 7.54 -20.96
C GLU A 277 19.73 7.55 -22.23
N VAL A 278 20.27 6.39 -22.64
CA VAL A 278 21.05 6.27 -23.88
C VAL A 278 20.19 6.61 -25.10
N ARG A 279 18.95 6.10 -25.19
CA ARG A 279 18.03 6.40 -26.30
C ARG A 279 17.66 7.88 -26.33
N GLN A 280 17.40 8.48 -25.17
CA GLN A 280 17.12 9.90 -25.07
C GLN A 280 18.33 10.74 -25.49
N ALA A 281 19.53 10.35 -25.06
CA ALA A 281 20.77 11.04 -25.35
C ALA A 281 21.13 10.97 -26.83
N THR A 282 21.05 9.78 -27.46
CA THR A 282 21.29 9.63 -28.91
C THR A 282 20.27 10.41 -29.72
N GLY A 283 18.99 10.39 -29.34
CA GLY A 283 17.95 11.20 -29.98
C GLY A 283 18.19 12.71 -29.86
N LYS A 284 18.57 13.18 -28.67
CA LYS A 284 18.94 14.59 -28.43
C LYS A 284 20.19 14.99 -29.22
N LEU A 285 21.20 14.12 -29.29
CA LEU A 285 22.44 14.38 -30.02
C LEU A 285 22.18 14.43 -31.53
N ALA A 286 21.34 13.54 -32.08
CA ALA A 286 20.89 13.60 -33.47
C ALA A 286 20.11 14.90 -33.79
N ASN A 287 19.27 15.38 -32.86
CA ASN A 287 18.59 16.68 -33.00
C ASN A 287 19.58 17.85 -32.96
N ALA A 288 20.50 17.83 -31.99
CA ALA A 288 21.53 18.85 -31.86
C ALA A 288 22.41 18.88 -33.12
N ARG A 289 22.64 17.76 -33.78
CA ARG A 289 23.40 17.68 -35.03
C ARG A 289 22.77 18.55 -36.11
N ARG A 290 21.47 18.36 -36.32
CA ARG A 290 20.67 19.13 -37.28
C ARG A 290 20.69 20.62 -36.95
N MET A 291 20.66 20.98 -35.65
CA MET A 291 20.77 22.37 -35.22
C MET A 291 22.16 22.96 -35.48
N VAL A 292 23.22 22.19 -35.24
CA VAL A 292 24.60 22.59 -35.51
C VAL A 292 24.84 22.75 -37.01
N GLU A 293 24.37 21.83 -37.84
CA GLU A 293 24.41 21.95 -39.31
C GLU A 293 23.68 23.22 -39.78
N ARG A 294 22.53 23.53 -39.16
CA ARG A 294 21.79 24.77 -39.43
C ARG A 294 22.56 26.03 -39.01
N ILE A 295 23.18 26.03 -37.82
CA ILE A 295 24.03 27.13 -37.35
C ILE A 295 25.22 27.31 -38.29
N GLN A 296 25.81 26.22 -38.77
CA GLN A 296 26.92 26.26 -39.71
C GLN A 296 26.50 26.82 -41.08
N ALA A 297 25.29 26.50 -41.56
CA ALA A 297 24.73 27.03 -42.80
C ALA A 297 24.31 28.51 -42.69
N GLU A 298 23.73 28.89 -41.54
CA GLU A 298 23.20 30.23 -41.27
C GLU A 298 23.71 30.78 -39.91
N PRO A 299 24.98 31.21 -39.81
CA PRO A 299 25.58 31.60 -38.53
C PRO A 299 24.82 32.71 -37.78
N ASN A 300 24.19 33.61 -38.54
CA ASN A 300 23.44 34.75 -38.02
C ASN A 300 21.93 34.48 -37.89
N GLY A 301 21.43 33.32 -38.35
CA GLY A 301 20.01 32.98 -38.31
C GLY A 301 19.49 32.58 -36.92
N MET A 302 20.40 32.37 -35.96
CA MET A 302 20.07 31.95 -34.60
C MET A 302 20.71 32.89 -33.57
N PRO A 303 19.99 33.36 -32.53
CA PRO A 303 20.55 34.20 -31.48
C PRO A 303 21.73 33.51 -30.75
N ALA A 304 22.72 34.29 -30.31
CA ALA A 304 23.90 33.76 -29.61
C ALA A 304 23.55 32.90 -28.39
N ALA A 305 22.53 33.30 -27.62
CA ALA A 305 22.04 32.53 -26.48
C ALA A 305 21.47 31.15 -26.87
N ALA A 306 20.80 31.05 -28.02
CA ALA A 306 20.29 29.78 -28.53
C ALA A 306 21.43 28.87 -29.01
N ARG A 307 22.46 29.42 -29.67
CA ARG A 307 23.68 28.67 -30.03
C ARG A 307 24.39 28.12 -28.80
N ALA A 308 24.54 28.92 -27.74
CA ALA A 308 25.16 28.50 -26.48
C ALA A 308 24.39 27.34 -25.82
N ARG A 309 23.04 27.38 -25.83
CA ARG A 309 22.20 26.27 -25.33
C ARG A 309 22.41 24.98 -26.12
N VAL A 310 22.46 25.06 -27.45
CA VAL A 310 22.73 23.88 -28.30
C VAL A 310 24.10 23.26 -27.96
N LEU A 311 25.14 24.09 -27.79
CA LEU A 311 26.47 23.60 -27.41
C LEU A 311 26.49 22.97 -26.02
N GLN A 312 25.78 23.56 -25.05
CA GLN A 312 25.63 23.01 -23.71
C GLN A 312 24.90 21.67 -23.72
N ASP A 313 23.81 21.55 -24.49
CA ASP A 313 23.06 20.30 -24.63
C ASP A 313 23.93 19.21 -25.27
N VAL A 314 24.71 19.53 -26.31
CA VAL A 314 25.68 18.60 -26.93
C VAL A 314 26.70 18.11 -25.91
N ALA A 315 27.30 19.01 -25.13
CA ALA A 315 28.28 18.64 -24.11
C ALA A 315 27.68 17.68 -23.07
N GLN A 316 26.49 18.01 -22.54
CA GLN A 316 25.80 17.15 -21.57
C GLN A 316 25.46 15.76 -22.11
N GLN A 317 24.97 15.67 -23.36
CA GLN A 317 24.68 14.35 -23.95
C GLN A 317 25.96 13.57 -24.25
N ARG A 318 27.04 14.26 -24.67
CA ARG A 318 28.35 13.64 -24.92
C ARG A 318 28.92 13.03 -23.64
N ASP A 319 28.90 13.77 -22.54
CA ASP A 319 29.43 13.31 -21.24
C ASP A 319 28.66 12.08 -20.73
N LEU A 320 27.33 12.10 -20.86
CA LEU A 320 26.49 10.95 -20.52
C LEU A 320 26.87 9.71 -21.35
N LEU A 321 26.95 9.84 -22.68
CA LEU A 321 27.31 8.72 -23.56
C LEU A 321 28.74 8.22 -23.33
N LEU A 322 29.70 9.10 -23.04
CA LEU A 322 31.07 8.71 -22.66
C LEU A 322 31.08 7.93 -21.34
N SER A 323 30.28 8.34 -20.35
CA SER A 323 30.17 7.61 -19.09
C SER A 323 29.59 6.19 -19.29
N VAL A 324 28.62 6.07 -20.22
CA VAL A 324 28.04 4.77 -20.60
C VAL A 324 29.05 3.92 -21.37
N GLU A 325 29.83 4.51 -22.28
CA GLU A 325 30.90 3.81 -22.99
C GLU A 325 31.95 3.27 -22.02
N GLN A 326 32.44 4.12 -21.10
CA GLN A 326 33.45 3.74 -20.11
C GLN A 326 32.96 2.60 -19.20
N ARG A 327 31.69 2.63 -18.82
CA ARG A 327 31.14 1.65 -17.87
C ARG A 327 30.68 0.35 -18.53
N PHE A 328 30.12 0.42 -19.74
CA PHE A 328 29.43 -0.71 -20.37
C PHE A 328 30.01 -1.13 -21.71
N GLY A 329 31.09 -0.48 -22.18
CA GLY A 329 31.72 -0.73 -23.47
C GLY A 329 30.82 -0.41 -24.67
N PHE A 330 29.78 0.42 -24.48
CA PHE A 330 28.85 0.79 -25.54
C PHE A 330 29.35 2.03 -26.29
N ARG A 331 29.67 1.88 -27.57
CA ARG A 331 30.04 2.99 -28.46
C ARG A 331 28.85 3.44 -29.29
N SER A 332 28.44 4.69 -29.09
CA SER A 332 27.41 5.33 -29.92
C SER A 332 28.02 5.87 -31.21
N PRO A 333 27.54 5.47 -32.40
CA PRO A 333 27.98 6.04 -33.67
C PRO A 333 27.77 7.57 -33.75
N GLU A 334 26.73 8.07 -33.07
CA GLU A 334 26.44 9.50 -32.98
C GLU A 334 27.51 10.27 -32.20
N LEU A 335 28.14 9.62 -31.21
CA LEU A 335 29.22 10.19 -30.42
C LEU A 335 30.48 10.41 -31.26
N ASP A 336 30.82 9.44 -32.10
CA ASP A 336 31.96 9.48 -33.03
C ASP A 336 31.75 10.51 -34.15
N ALA A 337 30.50 10.71 -34.57
CA ALA A 337 30.14 11.69 -35.59
C ALA A 337 30.19 13.15 -35.10
N PHE A 338 30.32 13.39 -33.80
CA PHE A 338 30.36 14.73 -33.22
C PHE A 338 31.78 15.16 -32.83
N PRO A 339 32.25 16.33 -33.32
CA PRO A 339 33.48 16.95 -32.80
C PRO A 339 33.34 17.22 -31.30
N ALA A 340 34.48 17.34 -30.61
CA ALA A 340 34.48 17.82 -29.24
C ALA A 340 33.78 19.20 -29.15
N PRO A 341 33.01 19.52 -28.09
CA PRO A 341 32.28 20.79 -27.98
C PRO A 341 33.16 22.03 -28.20
N GLU A 342 34.42 21.98 -27.76
CA GLU A 342 35.43 23.02 -27.95
C GLU A 342 35.80 23.24 -29.42
N GLN A 343 35.98 22.15 -30.18
CA GLN A 343 36.22 22.18 -31.62
C GLN A 343 35.00 22.76 -32.34
N LEU A 344 33.80 22.36 -31.92
CA LEU A 344 32.55 22.84 -32.51
C LEU A 344 32.32 24.33 -32.25
N ALA A 345 32.59 24.79 -31.02
CA ALA A 345 32.54 26.22 -30.67
C ALA A 345 33.54 27.03 -31.50
N THR A 346 34.77 26.53 -31.68
CA THR A 346 35.81 27.15 -32.49
C THR A 346 35.40 27.25 -33.96
N GLN A 347 34.84 26.17 -34.54
CA GLN A 347 34.33 26.16 -35.92
C GLN A 347 33.20 27.16 -36.14
N ILE A 348 32.28 27.28 -35.17
CA ILE A 348 31.17 28.25 -35.25
C ILE A 348 31.72 29.68 -35.18
N ALA A 349 32.65 29.96 -34.26
CA ALA A 349 33.27 31.29 -34.13
C ALA A 349 34.00 31.72 -35.41
N GLN A 350 34.85 30.84 -35.97
CA GLN A 350 35.59 31.11 -37.21
C GLN A 350 34.67 31.41 -38.41
N ARG A 351 33.47 30.82 -38.49
CA ARG A 351 32.50 31.13 -39.55
C ARG A 351 31.74 32.43 -39.35
N VAL A 352 31.54 32.85 -38.10
CA VAL A 352 30.90 34.14 -37.78
C VAL A 352 31.84 35.29 -38.17
N ASP A 353 33.13 35.18 -37.86
CA ASP A 353 34.12 36.25 -38.11
C ASP A 353 34.47 36.41 -39.60
N ASN A 354 34.42 35.33 -40.39
CA ASN A 354 34.80 35.34 -41.81
C ASN A 354 33.68 35.78 -42.78
N ARG A 355 32.51 36.21 -42.30
CA ARG A 355 31.42 36.64 -43.19
C ARG A 355 31.58 38.13 -43.52
N PRO A 356 31.73 38.53 -44.79
CA PRO A 356 31.88 39.94 -45.15
C PRO A 356 30.69 40.74 -44.62
N SER A 357 30.99 41.79 -43.86
CA SER A 357 30.01 42.71 -43.28
C SER A 357 29.05 43.21 -44.35
N ARG A 358 27.80 42.74 -44.30
CA ARG A 358 26.74 43.10 -45.25
C ARG A 358 26.23 44.55 -45.07
N LEU A 359 27.01 45.40 -44.38
CA LEU A 359 26.70 46.79 -44.07
C LEU A 359 26.91 47.74 -45.26
N ASP A 360 27.43 47.26 -46.39
CA ASP A 360 27.64 48.09 -47.59
C ASP A 360 26.53 47.97 -48.66
N ASN A 361 25.36 47.41 -48.34
CA ASN A 361 24.24 47.35 -49.29
C ASN A 361 23.06 48.25 -48.86
N PRO A 362 23.01 49.51 -49.32
CA PRO A 362 22.01 50.50 -48.91
C PRO A 362 20.57 50.27 -49.43
N ASN A 363 20.27 49.17 -50.14
CA ASN A 363 18.98 48.97 -50.82
C ASN A 363 18.05 47.90 -50.22
N ALA A 364 18.27 47.40 -49.01
CA ALA A 364 17.42 46.36 -48.40
C ALA A 364 16.48 46.93 -47.33
N VAL A 365 15.46 47.69 -47.76
CA VAL A 365 14.31 48.06 -46.93
C VAL A 365 13.05 47.59 -47.64
N GLU A 366 12.47 46.47 -47.24
CA GLU A 366 11.04 46.22 -47.46
C GLU A 366 10.45 45.14 -46.54
N SER A 367 9.44 45.56 -45.79
CA SER A 367 8.15 44.88 -45.58
C SER A 367 8.14 43.44 -45.06
N VAL A 368 7.86 43.26 -43.76
CA VAL A 368 7.06 42.13 -43.26
C VAL A 368 6.05 42.65 -42.25
N ALA A 369 4.82 42.82 -42.73
CA ALA A 369 3.66 43.20 -41.95
C ALA A 369 3.05 42.01 -41.20
N ASP A 370 2.57 42.35 -40.02
CA ASP A 370 1.90 41.54 -39.00
C ASP A 370 0.61 40.90 -39.53
N SER A 371 0.42 39.60 -39.30
CA SER A 371 -0.85 38.91 -39.57
C SER A 371 -1.08 37.75 -38.59
N ARG A 372 -1.79 38.05 -37.50
CA ARG A 372 -2.43 37.07 -36.62
C ARG A 372 -3.94 37.01 -36.88
N PRO A 373 -4.56 35.82 -37.03
CA PRO A 373 -6.00 35.69 -37.16
C PRO A 373 -6.72 35.72 -35.79
N PRO A 374 -8.01 36.14 -35.73
CA PRO A 374 -8.78 36.20 -34.49
C PRO A 374 -9.26 34.81 -34.05
N ARG A 375 -9.25 34.58 -32.72
CA ARG A 375 -9.80 33.39 -32.07
C ARG A 375 -11.33 33.48 -32.01
N SER A 376 -11.99 32.43 -32.50
CA SER A 376 -13.42 32.18 -32.38
C SER A 376 -13.81 31.80 -30.95
N SER A 377 -14.91 32.37 -30.48
CA SER A 377 -15.60 32.07 -29.22
C SER A 377 -16.56 30.89 -29.42
N THR A 378 -16.34 29.78 -28.70
CA THR A 378 -17.25 28.63 -28.67
C THR A 378 -18.07 28.68 -27.37
N THR A 379 -19.38 28.71 -27.53
CA THR A 379 -20.41 28.70 -26.48
C THR A 379 -20.50 27.31 -25.84
N GLU A 380 -20.47 27.26 -24.50
CA GLU A 380 -20.56 26.04 -23.69
C GLU A 380 -22.01 25.80 -23.24
N PRO A 381 -22.53 24.54 -23.23
CA PRO A 381 -23.90 24.24 -22.82
C PRO A 381 -24.03 23.95 -21.31
N LEU A 382 -25.17 24.38 -20.76
CA LEU A 382 -25.59 24.29 -19.36
C LEU A 382 -25.79 22.83 -18.89
N ILE A 383 -25.05 22.40 -17.85
CA ILE A 383 -25.23 21.10 -17.18
C ILE A 383 -26.10 21.27 -15.92
N ALA A 384 -27.03 20.34 -15.73
CA ALA A 384 -27.97 20.29 -14.61
C ALA A 384 -27.28 20.01 -13.24
N PRO A 385 -27.87 20.46 -12.10
CA PRO A 385 -27.20 20.43 -10.80
C PRO A 385 -27.10 19.01 -10.21
N SER A 386 -25.86 18.63 -9.86
CA SER A 386 -25.51 17.43 -9.08
C SER A 386 -25.87 17.60 -7.61
N THR A 387 -26.38 16.54 -6.97
CA THR A 387 -26.80 16.47 -5.57
C THR A 387 -25.63 16.24 -4.58
N THR A 388 -24.40 16.52 -5.02
CA THR A 388 -23.21 16.39 -4.18
C THR A 388 -23.13 17.59 -3.23
N PRO A 389 -22.87 17.40 -1.92
CA PRO A 389 -22.70 18.53 -0.99
C PRO A 389 -21.64 19.50 -1.54
N PRO A 390 -21.88 20.82 -1.46
CA PRO A 390 -21.03 21.82 -2.10
C PRO A 390 -19.59 21.69 -1.61
N ARG A 391 -18.70 21.37 -2.54
CA ARG A 391 -17.26 21.25 -2.32
C ARG A 391 -16.74 22.63 -1.91
N LYS A 392 -16.09 22.71 -0.74
CA LYS A 392 -15.45 23.95 -0.30
C LYS A 392 -14.34 24.27 -1.31
N PRO A 393 -14.32 25.45 -1.95
CA PRO A 393 -13.26 25.80 -2.88
C PRO A 393 -11.90 25.71 -2.15
N PRO A 394 -10.83 25.29 -2.85
CA PRO A 394 -9.52 25.15 -2.23
C PRO A 394 -9.16 26.46 -1.54
N GLY A 395 -8.91 26.40 -0.22
CA GLY A 395 -8.51 27.57 0.54
C GLY A 395 -7.32 28.26 -0.12
N ARG A 396 -7.34 29.59 -0.22
CA ARG A 396 -6.28 30.40 -0.83
C ARG A 396 -4.90 29.96 -0.28
N GLY A 397 -4.02 29.47 -1.15
CA GLY A 397 -2.61 29.16 -0.82
C GLY A 397 -2.10 27.73 -1.14
N GLY A 398 -2.95 26.80 -1.56
CA GLY A 398 -2.52 25.44 -1.92
C GLY A 398 -2.00 25.29 -3.37
N VAL A 399 -1.03 24.40 -3.59
CA VAL A 399 -0.58 23.98 -4.92
C VAL A 399 -1.30 22.68 -5.30
N SER A 400 -2.09 22.71 -6.37
CA SER A 400 -2.67 21.49 -6.94
C SER A 400 -1.59 20.66 -7.63
N LEU A 401 -1.40 19.43 -7.14
CA LEU A 401 -0.41 18.50 -7.66
C LEU A 401 -0.89 17.79 -8.92
N LEU A 402 -2.19 17.48 -9.02
CA LEU A 402 -2.76 16.82 -10.20
C LEU A 402 -2.68 17.68 -11.46
N ALA A 403 -2.81 19.00 -11.33
CA ALA A 403 -2.70 19.94 -12.46
C ALA A 403 -1.29 19.98 -13.08
N ARG A 404 -0.27 19.43 -12.39
CA ARG A 404 1.13 19.40 -12.83
C ARG A 404 1.65 17.97 -13.00
N PHE A 405 0.75 16.99 -12.94
CA PHE A 405 1.14 15.59 -13.01
C PHE A 405 1.36 15.16 -14.46
N ASP A 406 2.49 14.52 -14.74
CA ASP A 406 2.81 13.90 -16.02
C ASP A 406 3.05 12.39 -15.81
N PRO A 407 2.10 11.52 -16.20
CA PRO A 407 2.22 10.08 -15.95
C PRO A 407 3.43 9.44 -16.62
N GLU A 408 3.96 9.98 -17.72
CA GLU A 408 5.10 9.39 -18.43
C GLU A 408 6.42 9.62 -17.69
N VAL A 409 6.51 10.75 -16.98
CA VAL A 409 7.73 11.14 -16.26
C VAL A 409 7.67 10.75 -14.78
N GLN A 410 6.47 10.77 -14.19
CA GLN A 410 6.28 10.76 -12.74
C GLN A 410 5.78 9.42 -12.16
N THR A 411 5.67 8.39 -13.00
CA THR A 411 5.35 7.03 -12.55
C THR A 411 6.65 6.30 -12.19
N LEU A 412 6.78 5.85 -10.94
CA LEU A 412 7.93 5.05 -10.50
C LEU A 412 7.69 3.56 -10.76
N LYS A 413 6.49 3.09 -10.42
CA LYS A 413 6.11 1.68 -10.52
C LYS A 413 4.63 1.54 -10.85
N GLY A 414 4.29 0.42 -11.48
CA GLY A 414 2.93 0.08 -11.88
C GLY A 414 2.40 0.99 -12.98
N ARG A 415 1.07 0.96 -13.15
CA ARG A 415 0.38 1.76 -14.15
C ARG A 415 -0.50 2.80 -13.46
N VAL A 416 -0.50 4.00 -14.01
CA VAL A 416 -1.41 5.08 -13.63
C VAL A 416 -1.93 5.75 -14.89
N THR A 417 -3.15 6.27 -14.80
CA THR A 417 -3.80 7.00 -15.89
C THR A 417 -4.36 8.30 -15.37
N LEU A 418 -4.32 9.35 -16.19
CA LEU A 418 -4.93 10.63 -15.88
C LEU A 418 -6.25 10.71 -16.65
N GLU A 419 -7.38 10.69 -15.95
CA GLU A 419 -8.70 10.84 -16.54
C GLU A 419 -9.17 12.30 -16.43
N GLN A 420 -9.65 12.87 -17.52
CA GLN A 420 -10.31 14.18 -17.46
C GLN A 420 -11.72 14.01 -16.90
N SER A 421 -12.03 14.72 -15.81
CA SER A 421 -13.38 14.82 -15.28
C SER A 421 -13.91 16.25 -15.42
N THR A 422 -15.21 16.44 -15.20
CA THR A 422 -15.83 17.78 -15.15
C THR A 422 -15.19 18.71 -14.12
N ASP A 423 -14.59 18.15 -13.07
CA ASP A 423 -13.98 18.91 -11.97
C ASP A 423 -12.46 19.08 -12.14
N GLY A 424 -11.90 18.63 -13.28
CA GLY A 424 -10.48 18.61 -13.58
C GLY A 424 -9.88 17.20 -13.68
N PRO A 425 -8.54 17.11 -13.82
CA PRO A 425 -7.87 15.83 -13.99
C PRO A 425 -7.92 15.00 -12.70
N ALA A 426 -8.27 13.73 -12.83
CA ALA A 426 -8.23 12.74 -11.77
C ALA A 426 -7.15 11.70 -12.07
N LEU A 427 -6.37 11.34 -11.06
CA LEU A 427 -5.36 10.29 -11.17
C LEU A 427 -5.97 8.94 -10.80
N ILE A 428 -5.81 7.95 -11.66
CA ILE A 428 -6.23 6.57 -11.42
C ILE A 428 -4.99 5.71 -11.20
N THR A 429 -4.93 4.99 -10.08
CA THR A 429 -3.86 4.02 -9.81
C THR A 429 -4.31 2.61 -10.19
N GLU A 430 -3.70 1.97 -11.18
CA GLU A 430 -4.11 0.64 -11.68
C GLU A 430 -3.31 -0.49 -11.00
N SER A 431 -3.59 -0.72 -9.72
CA SER A 431 -2.76 -1.58 -8.85
C SER A 431 -3.50 -2.83 -8.36
N LEU A 432 -4.15 -3.61 -9.23
CA LEU A 432 -4.86 -4.83 -8.78
C LEU A 432 -3.93 -6.03 -8.55
N ALA A 433 -2.91 -6.19 -9.40
CA ALA A 433 -1.96 -7.32 -9.32
C ALA A 433 -0.57 -6.92 -8.81
N GLU A 434 -0.19 -5.64 -8.96
CA GLU A 434 1.12 -5.11 -8.61
C GLU A 434 0.95 -3.74 -7.96
N HIS A 435 1.98 -3.23 -7.28
CA HIS A 435 1.97 -1.87 -6.72
C HIS A 435 2.00 -0.80 -7.82
N SER A 436 1.19 0.25 -7.65
CA SER A 436 1.39 1.51 -8.40
C SER A 436 1.96 2.56 -7.46
N LEU A 437 3.06 3.21 -7.84
CA LEU A 437 3.72 4.27 -7.07
C LEU A 437 4.06 5.41 -8.01
N VAL A 438 3.57 6.61 -7.69
CA VAL A 438 3.91 7.85 -8.40
C VAL A 438 4.54 8.84 -7.44
N TYR A 439 5.31 9.77 -7.99
CA TYR A 439 5.91 10.86 -7.23
C TYR A 439 5.55 12.20 -7.87
N TRP A 440 5.49 13.26 -7.08
CA TRP A 440 5.40 14.60 -7.64
C TRP A 440 6.74 15.30 -7.60
N ASN A 441 7.07 15.99 -8.70
CA ASN A 441 8.06 17.06 -8.70
C ASN A 441 7.52 18.28 -7.93
N ALA A 442 7.13 18.08 -6.68
CA ALA A 442 6.93 19.18 -5.77
C ALA A 442 8.30 19.81 -5.47
N PRO A 443 8.38 21.14 -5.26
CA PRO A 443 9.55 21.73 -4.63
C PRO A 443 9.83 21.01 -3.30
N VAL A 444 11.10 20.99 -2.88
CA VAL A 444 11.52 20.41 -1.59
C VAL A 444 10.53 20.88 -0.52
N LEU A 445 9.80 19.94 0.07
CA LEU A 445 8.75 20.27 1.02
C LEU A 445 9.39 20.88 2.27
N PRO A 446 8.86 22.02 2.77
CA PRO A 446 9.33 22.59 4.03
C PRO A 446 9.05 21.63 5.19
N PRO A 447 9.65 21.85 6.38
CA PRO A 447 9.37 21.05 7.57
C PRO A 447 7.90 21.06 8.04
N ARG A 448 7.07 21.96 7.51
CA ARG A 448 5.65 22.12 7.86
C ARG A 448 4.81 22.21 6.61
N TYR A 449 3.94 21.23 6.39
CA TYR A 449 3.04 21.22 5.25
C TYR A 449 1.80 20.38 5.53
N GLU A 450 0.76 20.61 4.72
CA GLU A 450 -0.47 19.82 4.74
C GLU A 450 -0.74 19.26 3.36
N ILE A 451 -1.22 18.01 3.30
CA ILE A 451 -1.74 17.36 2.11
C ILE A 451 -3.25 17.20 2.29
N GLU A 452 -4.02 17.71 1.34
CA GLU A 452 -5.47 17.58 1.29
C GLU A 452 -5.84 16.85 0.00
N ALA A 453 -6.65 15.79 0.10
CA ALA A 453 -7.04 14.99 -1.06
C ALA A 453 -8.44 14.38 -0.92
N ASP A 454 -9.15 14.30 -2.04
CA ASP A 454 -10.39 13.55 -2.18
C ASP A 454 -10.12 12.29 -3.00
N ILE A 455 -10.39 11.14 -2.41
CA ILE A 455 -9.96 9.85 -2.94
C ILE A 455 -11.11 8.85 -2.85
N THR A 456 -11.40 8.18 -3.97
CA THR A 456 -12.37 7.10 -4.06
C THR A 456 -11.66 5.80 -4.35
N ARG A 457 -11.90 4.76 -3.55
CA ARG A 457 -11.49 3.39 -3.91
C ARG A 457 -12.46 2.88 -4.97
N LEU A 458 -11.97 2.59 -6.18
CA LEU A 458 -12.79 2.05 -7.26
C LEU A 458 -12.94 0.53 -7.16
N GLU A 459 -11.86 -0.16 -6.82
CA GLU A 459 -11.81 -1.64 -6.81
C GLU A 459 -10.73 -2.15 -5.84
N GLY A 460 -10.85 -3.41 -5.42
CA GLY A 460 -9.91 -4.11 -4.55
C GLY A 460 -10.12 -3.84 -3.06
N ASP A 461 -9.26 -4.45 -2.24
CA ASP A 461 -9.30 -4.42 -0.78
C ASP A 461 -7.96 -4.07 -0.12
N GLY A 462 -6.88 -3.94 -0.91
CA GLY A 462 -5.57 -3.48 -0.45
C GLY A 462 -5.47 -2.00 -0.07
N ALA A 463 -4.28 -1.42 -0.22
CA ALA A 463 -3.86 -0.20 0.45
C ALA A 463 -3.75 1.01 -0.47
N LEU A 464 -3.95 2.20 0.10
CA LEU A 464 -3.38 3.46 -0.40
C LEU A 464 -2.17 3.79 0.47
N PHE A 465 -1.10 4.35 -0.09
CA PHE A 465 0.04 4.81 0.70
C PHE A 465 0.53 6.18 0.27
N LEU A 466 1.04 6.94 1.24
CA LEU A 466 1.70 8.22 1.07
C LEU A 466 3.14 8.10 1.57
N VAL A 467 4.13 8.45 0.76
CA VAL A 467 5.51 8.62 1.24
C VAL A 467 5.73 10.09 1.57
N LEU A 468 5.89 10.35 2.86
CA LEU A 468 5.99 11.68 3.45
C LEU A 468 7.46 12.03 3.73
N THR A 469 7.81 13.30 3.58
CA THR A 469 9.14 13.81 3.88
C THR A 469 9.12 14.56 5.21
N PHE A 470 9.96 14.13 6.13
CA PHE A 470 10.26 14.78 7.40
C PHE A 470 11.66 15.44 7.32
N PRO A 471 12.02 16.34 8.25
CA PRO A 471 13.38 16.88 8.30
C PRO A 471 14.45 15.78 8.34
N GLY A 472 15.20 15.63 7.23
CA GLY A 472 16.28 14.65 7.07
C GLY A 472 15.85 13.19 6.87
N ARG A 473 14.55 12.89 6.73
CA ARG A 473 14.07 11.51 6.61
C ARG A 473 12.77 11.39 5.83
N ALA A 474 12.50 10.21 5.25
CA ALA A 474 11.21 9.89 4.66
C ALA A 474 10.58 8.70 5.40
N ALA A 475 9.26 8.67 5.46
CA ALA A 475 8.50 7.53 5.98
C ALA A 475 7.24 7.31 5.15
N ALA A 476 6.82 6.06 5.02
CA ALA A 476 5.57 5.73 4.35
C ALA A 476 4.44 5.65 5.38
N LEU A 477 3.31 6.27 5.08
CA LEU A 477 2.02 6.13 5.74
C LEU A 477 1.16 5.21 4.86
N VAL A 478 0.66 4.13 5.42
CA VAL A 478 -0.29 3.21 4.76
C VAL A 478 -1.69 3.48 5.29
N LEU A 479 -2.66 3.44 4.38
CA LEU A 479 -4.08 3.58 4.63
C LEU A 479 -4.81 2.36 4.08
N ASP A 480 -5.60 1.69 4.91
CA ASP A 480 -6.23 0.40 4.63
C ASP A 480 -5.25 -0.68 4.12
N GLY A 481 -4.06 -0.76 4.71
CA GLY A 481 -3.14 -1.87 4.44
C GLY A 481 -3.72 -3.18 4.93
N GLY A 482 -4.06 -4.09 4.03
CA GLY A 482 -4.49 -5.45 4.36
C GLY A 482 -3.30 -6.36 4.63
N ASP A 483 -3.27 -6.96 5.82
CA ASP A 483 -2.50 -8.18 6.13
C ASP A 483 -3.48 -9.28 6.61
N GLU A 484 -2.95 -10.43 7.05
CA GLU A 484 -3.77 -11.51 7.63
C GLU A 484 -4.63 -11.07 8.84
N LEU A 485 -4.32 -9.92 9.43
CA LEU A 485 -4.98 -9.37 10.62
C LEU A 485 -5.96 -8.24 10.25
N GLY A 486 -6.25 -8.06 8.95
CA GLY A 486 -7.24 -7.13 8.42
C GLY A 486 -6.70 -5.75 8.05
N PRO A 487 -7.57 -4.84 7.59
CA PRO A 487 -7.16 -3.50 7.14
C PRO A 487 -6.65 -2.65 8.30
N ARG A 488 -5.46 -2.10 8.11
CA ARG A 488 -4.73 -1.31 9.10
C ARG A 488 -4.12 -0.05 8.51
N SER A 489 -4.09 1.01 9.30
CA SER A 489 -3.51 2.30 8.91
C SER A 489 -2.54 2.84 9.94
N GLY A 490 -1.44 3.39 9.44
CA GLY A 490 -0.35 3.88 10.24
C GLY A 490 0.94 4.00 9.44
N LEU A 491 2.00 4.43 10.11
CA LEU A 491 3.33 4.42 9.51
C LEU A 491 3.71 2.97 9.16
N VAL A 492 4.44 2.77 8.06
CA VAL A 492 4.77 1.43 7.57
C VAL A 492 5.88 0.80 8.40
N ALA A 493 6.90 1.57 8.81
CA ALA A 493 8.01 1.02 9.58
C ALA A 493 8.55 1.96 10.66
N VAL A 494 8.57 1.45 11.89
CA VAL A 494 9.03 2.12 13.12
C VAL A 494 9.93 1.14 13.88
N ASP A 495 11.08 1.62 14.35
CA ASP A 495 12.14 0.82 14.98
C ASP A 495 12.56 -0.39 14.14
N ARG A 496 12.61 -0.21 12.80
CA ARG A 496 12.89 -1.24 11.79
C ARG A 496 11.88 -2.39 11.73
N GLN A 497 10.82 -2.35 12.53
CA GLN A 497 9.68 -3.27 12.40
C GLN A 497 8.69 -2.70 11.40
N VAL A 498 8.05 -3.58 10.62
CA VAL A 498 7.01 -3.20 9.65
C VAL A 498 5.62 -3.38 10.26
N LEU A 499 4.60 -2.70 9.74
CA LEU A 499 3.20 -2.73 10.20
C LEU A 499 2.64 -4.15 10.43
N SER A 500 3.03 -5.13 9.62
CA SER A 500 2.59 -6.52 9.76
C SER A 500 3.34 -7.31 10.85
N SER A 501 4.32 -6.71 11.52
CA SER A 501 5.10 -7.36 12.57
C SER A 501 4.23 -7.52 13.83
N PRO A 502 4.27 -8.69 14.50
CA PRO A 502 3.44 -8.93 15.69
C PRO A 502 3.77 -8.00 16.87
N ASN A 503 4.99 -7.44 16.91
CA ASN A 503 5.48 -6.57 17.97
C ASN A 503 5.54 -5.08 17.55
N TYR A 504 4.73 -4.68 16.56
CA TYR A 504 4.77 -3.31 16.02
C TYR A 504 4.63 -2.25 17.13
N PRO A 505 5.57 -1.30 17.26
CA PRO A 505 5.72 -0.51 18.48
C PRO A 505 4.76 0.70 18.58
N THR A 506 3.81 0.81 17.66
CA THR A 506 2.87 1.94 17.61
C THR A 506 1.44 1.45 17.51
N GLN A 507 0.51 2.28 17.98
CA GLN A 507 -0.91 2.02 17.80
C GLN A 507 -1.27 2.09 16.30
N LEU A 508 -1.93 1.04 15.81
CA LEU A 508 -2.47 0.98 14.47
C LEU A 508 -3.97 1.30 14.51
N VAL A 509 -4.45 1.92 13.43
CA VAL A 509 -5.88 2.11 13.22
C VAL A 509 -6.39 0.89 12.48
N THR A 510 -7.34 0.16 13.06
CA THR A 510 -7.94 -1.02 12.44
C THR A 510 -9.28 -0.69 11.77
N GLY A 511 -9.65 -1.46 10.74
CA GLY A 511 -10.92 -1.32 10.04
C GLY A 511 -10.75 -0.64 8.69
N LYS A 512 -11.78 -0.67 7.85
CA LYS A 512 -11.74 -0.09 6.50
C LYS A 512 -12.10 1.40 6.55
N GLN A 513 -11.22 2.27 6.04
CA GLN A 513 -11.43 3.72 5.96
C GLN A 513 -11.82 4.20 4.55
N PHE A 514 -11.59 3.39 3.52
CA PHE A 514 -11.99 3.65 2.14
C PHE A 514 -13.00 2.60 1.67
N PRO A 515 -14.30 2.80 1.93
CA PRO A 515 -15.35 1.99 1.31
C PRO A 515 -15.28 2.11 -0.22
N THR A 516 -15.44 0.98 -0.91
CA THR A 516 -15.41 0.96 -2.38
C THR A 516 -16.58 1.77 -2.95
N GLY A 517 -16.30 2.63 -3.93
CA GLY A 517 -17.26 3.52 -4.59
C GLY A 517 -17.60 4.79 -3.81
N GLN A 518 -17.04 5.00 -2.62
CA GLN A 518 -17.28 6.20 -1.82
C GLN A 518 -16.06 7.12 -1.82
N SER A 519 -16.27 8.40 -2.12
CA SER A 519 -15.23 9.43 -2.01
C SER A 519 -14.97 9.76 -0.54
N VAL A 520 -13.68 9.79 -0.19
CA VAL A 520 -13.17 10.00 1.16
C VAL A 520 -12.21 11.18 1.12
N HIS A 521 -12.43 12.12 2.03
CA HIS A 521 -11.57 13.29 2.20
C HIS A 521 -10.48 13.00 3.22
N ILE A 522 -9.21 13.23 2.86
CA ILE A 522 -8.08 13.12 3.78
C ILE A 522 -7.38 14.47 3.96
N LEU A 523 -6.95 14.73 5.20
CA LEU A 523 -6.08 15.84 5.56
C LEU A 523 -4.91 15.29 6.37
N CYS A 524 -3.71 15.36 5.81
CA CYS A 524 -2.48 14.87 6.40
C CYS A 524 -1.53 16.04 6.68
N SER A 525 -1.33 16.37 7.95
CA SER A 525 -0.47 17.48 8.39
C SER A 525 0.86 16.95 8.91
N VAL A 526 1.96 17.48 8.40
CA VAL A 526 3.33 17.22 8.86
C VAL A 526 3.88 18.48 9.50
N GLU A 527 4.30 18.39 10.76
CA GLU A 527 4.82 19.51 11.55
C GLU A 527 6.12 19.11 12.28
N GLY A 528 7.27 19.29 11.62
CA GLY A 528 8.56 18.86 12.17
C GLY A 528 8.60 17.33 12.33
N PRO A 529 8.68 16.78 13.56
CA PRO A 529 8.59 15.34 13.78
C PRO A 529 7.16 14.80 13.85
N ARG A 530 6.15 15.67 13.89
CA ARG A 530 4.76 15.29 14.14
C ARG A 530 4.03 15.01 12.84
N LEU A 531 3.16 14.02 12.87
CA LEU A 531 2.25 13.67 11.78
C LEU A 531 0.83 13.52 12.35
N LYS A 532 -0.15 14.16 11.71
CA LYS A 532 -1.57 13.99 12.02
C LYS A 532 -2.33 13.65 10.75
N LEU A 533 -3.20 12.65 10.82
CA LEU A 533 -4.07 12.25 9.73
C LEU A 533 -5.51 12.38 10.17
N HIS A 534 -6.29 13.13 9.40
CA HIS A 534 -7.74 13.18 9.50
C HIS A 534 -8.37 12.55 8.27
N ILE A 535 -9.45 11.81 8.48
CA ILE A 535 -10.29 11.25 7.43
C ILE A 535 -11.71 11.73 7.68
N ASN A 536 -12.32 12.38 6.69
CA ASN A 536 -13.65 13.01 6.79
C ASN A 536 -13.78 13.92 8.03
N GLY A 537 -12.70 14.64 8.38
CA GLY A 537 -12.64 15.55 9.52
C GLY A 537 -12.40 14.89 10.89
N GLN A 538 -12.40 13.56 10.99
CA GLN A 538 -12.07 12.85 12.22
C GLN A 538 -10.58 12.54 12.25
N GLN A 539 -9.89 12.82 13.36
CA GLN A 539 -8.50 12.39 13.54
C GLN A 539 -8.46 10.87 13.64
N VAL A 540 -7.75 10.25 12.70
CA VAL A 540 -7.64 8.79 12.59
C VAL A 540 -6.29 8.32 13.12
N TYR A 541 -5.21 9.03 12.80
CA TYR A 541 -3.85 8.63 13.20
C TYR A 541 -3.00 9.83 13.62
N GLN A 542 -2.09 9.61 14.56
CA GLN A 542 -1.15 10.62 15.05
C GLN A 542 0.18 9.98 15.43
N TRP A 543 1.27 10.68 15.12
CA TRP A 543 2.63 10.34 15.52
C TRP A 543 3.34 11.57 16.08
N GLU A 544 4.00 11.42 17.23
CA GLU A 544 4.69 12.52 17.93
C GLU A 544 6.07 12.15 18.49
N ASP A 545 6.66 11.04 18.05
CA ASP A 545 7.93 10.53 18.58
C ASP A 545 9.13 10.94 17.70
N ALA A 546 10.34 10.52 18.11
CA ALA A 546 11.60 10.84 17.47
C ALA A 546 11.69 10.30 16.03
N LEU A 547 12.11 11.17 15.10
CA LEU A 547 12.34 10.83 13.70
C LEU A 547 13.37 9.70 13.51
N GLY A 548 14.27 9.50 14.49
CA GLY A 548 15.24 8.41 14.57
C GLY A 548 14.63 7.01 14.51
N ARG A 549 13.37 6.87 14.92
CA ARG A 549 12.62 5.61 14.93
C ARG A 549 12.00 5.26 13.58
N LEU A 550 11.69 6.26 12.76
CA LEU A 550 11.03 6.05 11.46
C LEU A 550 11.98 5.36 10.48
N SER A 551 11.49 4.49 9.61
CA SER A 551 12.31 3.98 8.51
C SER A 551 11.48 3.83 7.25
N LEU A 552 12.13 3.91 6.09
CA LEU A 552 11.51 3.68 4.79
C LEU A 552 11.96 2.31 4.25
N PRO A 553 11.06 1.31 4.19
CA PRO A 553 11.40 0.02 3.61
C PRO A 553 11.93 0.18 2.17
N PRO A 554 12.88 -0.68 1.73
CA PRO A 554 13.49 -0.57 0.41
C PRO A 554 12.49 -0.43 -0.74
N PHE A 555 11.34 -1.12 -0.62
CA PHE A 555 10.27 -1.08 -1.61
C PHE A 555 9.75 0.34 -1.93
N TYR A 556 9.68 1.22 -0.92
CA TYR A 556 9.19 2.59 -1.03
C TYR A 556 10.29 3.61 -1.33
N ARG A 557 11.56 3.18 -1.37
CA ARG A 557 12.67 4.08 -1.69
C ARG A 557 12.59 4.46 -3.16
N SER A 558 12.79 5.73 -3.43
CA SER A 558 13.08 6.26 -4.76
C SER A 558 14.40 7.01 -4.69
N GLU A 559 14.99 7.27 -5.86
CA GLU A 559 16.13 8.18 -5.98
C GLU A 559 15.75 9.62 -5.56
N HIS A 560 14.45 9.92 -5.51
CA HIS A 560 13.89 11.22 -5.20
C HIS A 560 13.41 11.34 -3.75
N ARG A 561 14.29 11.09 -2.79
CA ARG A 561 13.98 10.98 -1.34
C ARG A 561 13.31 12.19 -0.69
N ALA A 562 13.31 13.36 -1.34
CA ALA A 562 12.74 14.62 -0.83
C ALA A 562 11.38 14.97 -1.47
N ARG A 563 10.70 13.99 -2.09
CA ARG A 563 9.44 14.19 -2.81
C ARG A 563 8.28 13.47 -2.13
N LEU A 564 7.08 14.03 -2.29
CA LEU A 564 5.83 13.36 -1.94
C LEU A 564 5.57 12.24 -2.94
N HIS A 565 5.30 11.03 -2.45
CA HIS A 565 4.77 9.96 -3.28
C HIS A 565 3.35 9.60 -2.84
N ILE A 566 2.51 9.20 -3.79
CA ILE A 566 1.28 8.45 -3.52
C ILE A 566 1.33 7.16 -4.31
N GLY A 567 0.65 6.15 -3.82
CA GLY A 567 0.42 4.97 -4.62
C GLY A 567 -0.60 4.05 -3.99
N SER A 568 -0.82 2.91 -4.63
CA SER A 568 -1.69 1.88 -4.11
C SER A 568 -1.08 0.49 -4.27
N PHE A 569 -1.68 -0.47 -3.56
CA PHE A 569 -1.36 -1.89 -3.61
C PHE A 569 -2.64 -2.69 -3.59
N GLN A 570 -2.80 -3.66 -4.49
CA GLN A 570 -3.98 -4.54 -4.60
C GLN A 570 -5.32 -3.78 -4.57
N SER A 571 -5.34 -2.58 -5.12
CA SER A 571 -6.51 -1.71 -5.18
C SER A 571 -6.37 -0.63 -6.24
N ARG A 572 -7.50 -0.31 -6.86
CA ARG A 572 -7.62 0.78 -7.81
C ARG A 572 -8.23 1.99 -7.11
N PHE A 573 -7.52 3.11 -7.10
CA PHE A 573 -8.02 4.36 -6.52
C PHE A 573 -8.16 5.44 -7.58
N ARG A 574 -9.16 6.30 -7.39
CA ARG A 574 -9.34 7.57 -8.11
C ARG A 574 -9.04 8.70 -7.14
N ILE A 575 -8.03 9.49 -7.45
CA ILE A 575 -7.63 10.67 -6.69
C ILE A 575 -8.13 11.88 -7.46
N GLU A 576 -9.20 12.50 -6.96
CA GLU A 576 -9.95 13.57 -7.61
C GLU A 576 -9.39 14.94 -7.28
N SER A 577 -8.76 15.07 -6.11
CA SER A 577 -8.01 16.26 -5.73
C SER A 577 -6.76 15.82 -4.96
N LEU A 578 -5.66 16.55 -5.16
CA LEU A 578 -4.45 16.42 -4.35
C LEU A 578 -3.77 17.78 -4.29
N THR A 579 -3.85 18.40 -3.13
CA THR A 579 -3.35 19.76 -2.87
C THR A 579 -2.34 19.72 -1.75
N VAL A 580 -1.22 20.43 -1.92
CA VAL A 580 -0.26 20.66 -0.84
C VAL A 580 -0.30 22.12 -0.41
N ARG A 581 -0.42 22.37 0.90
CA ARG A 581 -0.28 23.69 1.51
C ARG A 581 1.04 23.75 2.26
N LEU A 582 1.78 24.84 2.05
CA LEU A 582 3.04 25.11 2.72
C LEU A 582 2.73 26.07 3.88
N ASN A 583 3.06 25.69 5.12
CA ASN A 583 2.70 26.43 6.33
C ASN A 583 3.88 27.17 6.95
#